data_AF-A0A7C5NWY3-F1
#
_entry.id   AF-A0A7C5NWY3-F1
#
_cell.length_a   1.000
_cell.length_b   1.000
_cell.length_c   1.000
_cell.angle_alpha   90.00
_cell.angle_beta   90.00
_cell.angle_gamma   90.00
#
_symmetry.space_group_name_H-M   'P 1'
#
loop_
_entity.id
_entity.type
_entity.pdbx_description
1 polymer ?
#
loop_
_entity_poly.entity_id
_entity_poly.type
_entity_poly.pdbx_seq_one_letter_code
_entity_poly.pdbx_strand_id
1 'polypeptide(L)'
;MDNNRTILAVVLIVLMWSGYSLFFAPQQPIQQPAPVAEKKQEQLVEPPASKSAGVNATSHSSVDSVDIADEKVLSVSSDLYDIEISSVGASIKSIVLKKFKEENTPDSAPFTLFKGDNASLYTLKNFGVDGLYLPANLNYRVVGDKNNVKVENGEVTVSFMANAHDLTVIKSYTFYPDNYAFDIKLELTNSSANPVKGRLNLSLVTHWDKDAKSKMYSFVGPVTYIGEKLEEDKPKDLESSPKIYKSDVIWSGYTTKYFLNSINPNQKMDQLFISAGDGFVENSFSSSQLNLLDNEKASFDYTAYFGPKESEFLTASGHQFDKAIDYGFFHPLAKPLMDFLKFFYKYIGNYGIAIILLTV
;
A
#
# COMPACT_ATOMS: atom_id res chain seq x y z
N MET A 1 -52.19 6.41 -23.62
CA MET A 1 -50.80 6.89 -23.52
C MET A 1 -49.91 5.97 -22.67
N ASP A 2 -50.46 5.14 -21.78
CA ASP A 2 -49.68 4.25 -20.92
C ASP A 2 -49.02 3.06 -21.64
N ASN A 3 -49.66 2.52 -22.69
CA ASN A 3 -49.12 1.34 -23.39
C ASN A 3 -47.76 1.59 -24.06
N ASN A 4 -47.48 2.81 -24.54
CA ASN A 4 -46.21 3.12 -25.21
C ASN A 4 -45.04 3.20 -24.22
N ARG A 5 -45.29 3.60 -22.97
CA ARG A 5 -44.26 3.65 -21.93
C ARG A 5 -43.94 2.24 -21.42
N THR A 6 -44.96 1.39 -21.30
CA THR A 6 -44.78 -0.03 -20.95
C THR A 6 -44.02 -0.79 -22.03
N ILE A 7 -44.35 -0.56 -23.31
CA ILE A 7 -43.64 -1.17 -24.44
C ILE A 7 -42.17 -0.71 -24.48
N LEU A 8 -41.92 0.58 -24.28
CA LEU A 8 -40.54 1.11 -24.23
C LEU A 8 -39.74 0.51 -23.07
N ALA A 9 -40.36 0.35 -21.89
CA ALA A 9 -39.73 -0.26 -20.73
C ALA A 9 -39.39 -1.74 -20.98
N VAL A 10 -40.31 -2.50 -21.60
CA VAL A 10 -40.07 -3.91 -21.97
C VAL A 10 -38.93 -4.03 -22.98
N VAL A 11 -38.88 -3.14 -23.98
CA VAL A 11 -37.78 -3.13 -24.96
C VAL A 11 -36.44 -2.81 -24.30
N LEU A 12 -36.40 -1.84 -23.38
CA LEU A 12 -35.18 -1.51 -22.63
C LEU A 12 -34.73 -2.65 -21.71
N ILE A 13 -35.64 -3.34 -21.04
CA ILE A 13 -35.34 -4.51 -20.20
C ILE A 13 -34.78 -5.65 -21.06
N VAL A 14 -35.37 -5.91 -22.23
CA VAL A 14 -34.89 -6.95 -23.15
C VAL A 14 -33.51 -6.58 -23.71
N LEU A 15 -33.27 -5.32 -24.07
CA LEU A 15 -31.95 -4.87 -24.54
C LEU A 15 -30.89 -4.95 -23.43
N MET A 16 -31.22 -4.56 -22.19
CA MET A 16 -30.33 -4.74 -21.05
C MET A 16 -30.02 -6.21 -20.79
N TRP A 17 -31.04 -7.08 -20.82
CA TRP A 17 -30.87 -8.51 -20.57
C TRP A 17 -30.08 -9.22 -21.69
N SER A 18 -30.34 -8.88 -22.96
CA SER A 18 -29.58 -9.41 -24.08
C SER A 18 -28.14 -8.90 -24.10
N GLY A 19 -27.90 -7.63 -23.75
CA GLY A 19 -26.55 -7.11 -23.55
C GLY A 19 -25.82 -7.84 -22.42
N TYR A 20 -26.48 -8.03 -21.28
CA TYR A 20 -25.94 -8.82 -20.17
C TYR A 20 -25.62 -10.26 -20.60
N SER A 21 -26.52 -10.94 -21.31
CA SER A 21 -26.30 -12.31 -21.78
C SER A 21 -25.18 -12.42 -22.82
N LEU A 22 -24.97 -11.43 -23.68
CA LEU A 22 -23.91 -11.49 -24.70
C LEU A 22 -22.52 -11.21 -24.13
N PHE A 23 -22.42 -10.32 -23.14
CA PHE A 23 -21.16 -9.93 -22.52
C PHE A 23 -20.79 -10.75 -21.27
N PHE A 24 -21.79 -11.37 -20.61
CA PHE A 24 -21.61 -12.11 -19.35
C PHE A 24 -22.17 -13.54 -19.40
N ALA A 25 -22.50 -14.10 -20.57
CA ALA A 25 -22.76 -15.54 -20.66
C ALA A 25 -21.53 -16.30 -20.12
N PRO A 26 -21.69 -17.19 -19.13
CA PRO A 26 -20.59 -18.02 -18.68
C PRO A 26 -20.11 -18.84 -19.88
N GLN A 27 -18.84 -18.70 -20.22
CA GLN A 27 -18.22 -19.59 -21.20
C GLN A 27 -18.39 -21.01 -20.67
N GLN A 28 -19.07 -21.87 -21.43
CA GLN A 28 -19.10 -23.29 -21.09
C GLN A 28 -17.64 -23.74 -20.98
N PRO A 29 -17.25 -24.41 -19.88
CA PRO A 29 -15.91 -24.94 -19.76
C PRO A 29 -15.66 -25.81 -20.98
N ILE A 30 -14.62 -25.47 -21.76
CA ILE A 30 -14.16 -26.30 -22.86
C ILE A 30 -13.83 -27.65 -22.24
N GLN A 31 -14.65 -28.66 -22.51
CA GLN A 31 -14.28 -30.05 -22.24
C GLN A 31 -13.06 -30.35 -23.10
N GLN A 32 -11.90 -30.33 -22.46
CA GLN A 32 -10.67 -30.78 -23.06
C GLN A 32 -10.86 -32.26 -23.42
N PRO A 33 -10.71 -32.66 -24.69
CA PRO A 33 -10.80 -34.07 -25.07
C PRO A 33 -9.75 -34.85 -24.28
N ALA A 34 -10.15 -35.96 -23.68
CA ALA A 34 -9.24 -36.91 -23.09
C ALA A 34 -8.13 -37.27 -24.11
N PRO A 35 -6.85 -37.33 -23.71
CA PRO A 35 -5.79 -37.69 -24.65
C PRO A 35 -6.00 -39.14 -25.11
N VAL A 36 -6.25 -39.30 -26.41
CA VAL A 36 -6.14 -40.59 -27.08
C VAL A 36 -4.67 -40.96 -27.08
N ALA A 37 -4.36 -42.13 -26.52
CA ALA A 37 -3.03 -42.71 -26.49
C ALA A 37 -2.51 -42.91 -27.91
N GLU A 38 -1.43 -42.21 -28.25
CA GLU A 38 -0.65 -42.49 -29.45
C GLU A 38 0.61 -43.27 -29.03
N LYS A 39 0.64 -44.53 -29.44
CA LYS A 39 1.80 -45.42 -29.33
C LYS A 39 3.00 -44.77 -30.02
N LYS A 40 4.05 -44.48 -29.25
CA LYS A 40 5.40 -44.27 -29.78
C LYS A 40 6.33 -45.31 -29.19
N GLN A 41 7.02 -46.02 -30.08
CA GLN A 41 7.90 -47.15 -29.83
C GLN A 41 8.98 -46.86 -28.78
N GLU A 42 9.21 -47.85 -27.92
CA GLU A 42 10.37 -47.97 -27.05
C GLU A 42 11.66 -47.99 -27.87
N GLN A 43 12.58 -47.11 -27.48
CA GLN A 43 14.01 -47.33 -27.68
C GLN A 43 14.68 -47.04 -26.34
N LEU A 44 15.08 -48.12 -25.66
CA LEU A 44 15.81 -48.11 -24.39
C LEU A 44 17.18 -47.46 -24.60
N VAL A 45 17.44 -46.36 -23.89
CA VAL A 45 18.79 -45.97 -23.48
C VAL A 45 18.72 -45.46 -22.06
N GLU A 46 19.28 -46.24 -21.15
CA GLU A 46 19.49 -45.94 -19.74
C GLU A 46 20.60 -44.88 -19.57
N PRO A 47 20.43 -43.89 -18.68
CA PRO A 47 21.56 -43.16 -18.11
C PRO A 47 21.72 -43.46 -16.61
N PRO A 48 22.97 -43.45 -16.10
CA PRO A 48 23.32 -43.99 -14.80
C PRO A 48 22.96 -43.04 -13.65
N ALA A 49 22.72 -43.65 -12.49
CA ALA A 49 22.72 -42.99 -11.20
C ALA A 49 24.04 -42.25 -10.94
N SER A 50 23.95 -41.00 -10.48
CA SER A 50 25.05 -40.32 -9.82
C SER A 50 24.56 -39.62 -8.56
N LYS A 51 25.19 -39.99 -7.44
CA LYS A 51 25.06 -39.39 -6.11
C LYS A 51 25.90 -38.11 -6.07
N SER A 52 25.35 -37.04 -5.50
CA SER A 52 26.12 -35.97 -4.81
C SER A 52 25.11 -35.14 -4.00
N ALA A 53 25.07 -35.32 -2.68
CA ALA A 53 25.82 -34.57 -1.67
C ALA A 53 25.07 -33.31 -1.23
N GLY A 54 24.81 -33.25 0.07
CA GLY A 54 23.88 -32.34 0.71
C GLY A 54 24.30 -30.88 0.69
N VAL A 55 23.28 -30.04 0.71
CA VAL A 55 23.39 -28.67 1.19
C VAL A 55 22.34 -28.52 2.27
N ASN A 56 22.81 -28.27 3.49
CA ASN A 56 22.00 -27.96 4.65
C ASN A 56 21.01 -26.84 4.31
N ALA A 57 19.72 -27.15 4.43
CA ALA A 57 18.69 -26.14 4.55
C ALA A 57 18.88 -25.45 5.91
N THR A 58 19.54 -24.30 5.92
CA THR A 58 19.51 -23.39 7.05
C THR A 58 18.08 -22.87 7.18
N SER A 59 17.43 -23.37 8.23
CA SER A 59 16.15 -22.95 8.76
C SER A 59 16.01 -21.44 8.79
N HIS A 60 14.88 -20.95 8.29
CA HIS A 60 14.44 -19.57 8.45
C HIS A 60 14.34 -19.23 9.94
N SER A 61 15.01 -18.12 10.25
CA SER A 61 15.01 -17.33 11.47
C SER A 61 13.77 -17.50 12.36
N SER A 62 14.01 -17.96 13.58
CA SER A 62 13.18 -17.57 14.72
C SER A 62 13.12 -16.04 14.76
N VAL A 63 11.90 -15.52 14.80
CA VAL A 63 11.62 -14.10 15.08
C VAL A 63 12.07 -13.85 16.52
N ASP A 64 13.32 -13.42 16.68
CA ASP A 64 13.76 -12.85 17.93
C ASP A 64 12.95 -11.57 18.15
N SER A 65 12.11 -11.58 19.18
CA SER A 65 11.51 -10.39 19.76
C SER A 65 12.64 -9.54 20.32
N VAL A 66 13.19 -8.64 19.50
CA VAL A 66 14.18 -7.66 19.94
C VAL A 66 13.46 -6.62 20.78
N ASP A 67 13.61 -6.74 22.09
CA ASP A 67 13.27 -5.70 23.06
C ASP A 67 14.22 -4.52 22.82
N ILE A 68 13.72 -3.45 22.17
CA ILE A 68 14.50 -2.25 21.93
C ILE A 68 14.41 -1.37 23.17
N ALA A 69 15.28 -1.63 24.15
CA ALA A 69 15.28 -0.96 25.44
C ALA A 69 15.37 0.59 25.39
N ASP A 70 15.75 1.17 24.24
CA ASP A 70 15.92 2.61 24.03
C ASP A 70 15.01 3.20 22.92
N GLU A 71 13.85 2.60 22.65
CA GLU A 71 12.87 3.21 21.73
C GLU A 71 12.36 4.57 22.26
N LYS A 72 12.44 5.60 21.42
CA LYS A 72 11.80 6.90 21.64
C LYS A 72 10.68 7.10 20.63
N VAL A 73 9.60 7.75 21.04
CA VAL A 73 8.46 8.05 20.17
C VAL A 73 8.31 9.57 20.04
N LEU A 74 8.23 10.03 18.79
CA LEU A 74 7.90 11.40 18.41
C LEU A 74 6.43 11.45 17.98
N SER A 75 5.62 12.27 18.64
CA SER A 75 4.23 12.49 18.22
C SER A 75 4.14 13.70 17.28
N VAL A 76 3.47 13.53 16.15
CA VAL A 76 3.16 14.59 15.18
C VAL A 76 1.64 14.70 15.06
N SER A 77 1.09 15.89 15.28
CA SER A 77 -0.36 16.12 15.33
C SER A 77 -0.79 17.25 14.40
N SER A 78 -1.94 17.08 13.75
CA SER A 78 -2.64 18.12 12.96
C SER A 78 -4.12 18.14 13.33
N ASP A 79 -4.94 18.91 12.61
CA ASP A 79 -6.41 18.84 12.75
C ASP A 79 -7.01 17.55 12.16
N LEU A 80 -6.25 16.85 11.31
CA LEU A 80 -6.70 15.66 10.58
C LEU A 80 -6.20 14.35 11.21
N TYR A 81 -5.01 14.35 11.81
CA TYR A 81 -4.34 13.13 12.27
C TYR A 81 -3.52 13.31 13.56
N ASP A 82 -3.26 12.18 14.22
CA ASP A 82 -2.14 11.98 15.14
C ASP A 82 -1.28 10.84 14.62
N ILE A 83 0.03 11.09 14.48
CA ILE A 83 1.02 10.12 13.99
C ILE A 83 2.09 9.95 15.06
N GLU A 84 2.40 8.69 15.39
CA GLU A 84 3.51 8.34 16.26
C GLU A 84 4.64 7.74 15.43
N ILE A 85 5.81 8.37 15.48
CA ILE A 85 7.01 7.91 14.79
C ILE A 85 7.99 7.35 15.82
N SER A 86 8.34 6.09 15.68
CA SER A 86 9.34 5.43 16.49
C SER A 86 10.75 5.79 16.02
N SER A 87 11.68 5.96 16.96
CA SER A 87 13.11 6.06 16.68
C SER A 87 13.65 4.79 16.04
N VAL A 88 13.00 3.64 16.27
CA VAL A 88 13.36 2.36 15.66
C VAL A 88 12.91 2.34 14.22
N GLY A 89 13.87 2.18 13.31
CA GLY A 89 13.67 2.28 11.87
C GLY A 89 13.27 3.67 11.37
N ALA A 90 13.25 4.68 12.28
CA ALA A 90 12.56 5.95 12.03
C ALA A 90 11.21 5.71 11.36
N SER A 91 10.43 4.77 11.92
CA SER A 91 9.26 4.15 11.29
C SER A 91 7.97 4.55 11.99
N ILE A 92 6.83 4.45 11.30
CA ILE A 92 5.56 4.86 11.88
C ILE A 92 4.99 3.71 12.71
N LYS A 93 4.71 4.03 13.98
CA LYS A 93 4.13 3.13 14.97
C LYS A 93 2.60 3.16 14.94
N SER A 94 2.01 4.34 14.84
CA SER A 94 0.55 4.50 14.78
C SER A 94 0.12 5.72 13.98
N ILE A 95 -1.06 5.62 13.35
CA ILE A 95 -1.75 6.71 12.65
C ILE A 95 -3.22 6.67 13.07
N VAL A 96 -3.68 7.76 13.65
CA VAL A 96 -5.07 7.99 14.06
C VAL A 96 -5.67 9.12 13.22
N LEU A 97 -6.88 8.92 12.70
CA LEU A 97 -7.58 9.93 11.89
C LEU A 97 -8.67 10.62 12.72
N LYS A 98 -8.46 11.90 13.04
CA LYS A 98 -9.31 12.68 13.97
C LYS A 98 -10.73 12.96 13.46
N LYS A 99 -10.92 12.92 12.14
CA LYS A 99 -12.23 13.18 11.50
C LYS A 99 -13.11 11.94 11.40
N PHE A 100 -12.61 10.78 11.82
CA PHE A 100 -13.29 9.49 11.71
C PHE A 100 -13.38 8.83 13.08
N LYS A 101 -14.42 8.03 13.31
CA LYS A 101 -14.64 7.29 14.56
C LYS A 101 -14.65 5.79 14.29
N GLU A 102 -14.28 4.99 15.27
CA GLU A 102 -14.32 3.52 15.16
C GLU A 102 -15.76 2.99 15.06
N GLU A 103 -16.68 3.64 15.77
CA GLU A 103 -18.09 3.30 15.82
C GLU A 103 -18.97 4.51 15.52
N ASN A 104 -20.20 4.24 15.07
CA ASN A 104 -21.20 5.27 14.82
C ASN A 104 -21.94 5.67 16.10
N THR A 105 -21.20 6.11 17.11
CA THR A 105 -21.73 6.61 18.39
C THR A 105 -21.09 7.95 18.75
N PRO A 106 -21.79 8.83 19.51
CA PRO A 106 -21.24 10.13 19.91
C PRO A 106 -19.90 10.03 20.65
N ASP A 107 -19.73 9.01 21.49
CA ASP A 107 -18.58 8.86 22.39
C ASP A 107 -17.48 7.93 21.85
N SER A 108 -17.59 7.46 20.60
CA SER A 108 -16.58 6.58 20.00
C SER A 108 -15.23 7.29 19.83
N ALA A 109 -14.15 6.53 20.11
CA ALA A 109 -12.78 6.97 19.91
C ALA A 109 -12.49 7.31 18.44
N PRO A 110 -11.52 8.21 18.17
CA PRO A 110 -11.02 8.44 16.83
C PRO A 110 -10.55 7.14 16.16
N PHE A 111 -10.76 7.03 14.85
CA PHE A 111 -10.43 5.83 14.09
C PHE A 111 -8.91 5.65 13.98
N THR A 112 -8.43 4.50 14.47
CA THR A 112 -7.04 4.08 14.31
C THR A 112 -6.86 3.41 12.95
N LEU A 113 -6.23 4.12 11.99
CA LEU A 113 -5.98 3.59 10.65
C LEU A 113 -4.85 2.55 10.64
N PHE A 114 -3.82 2.80 11.44
CA PHE A 114 -2.67 1.91 11.56
C PHE A 114 -2.14 1.90 12.99
N LYS A 115 -1.78 0.71 13.47
CA LYS A 115 -1.05 0.52 14.72
C LYS A 115 -0.25 -0.78 14.61
N GLY A 116 1.06 -0.68 14.79
CA GLY A 116 1.94 -1.85 14.88
C GLY A 116 2.06 -2.31 16.33
N ASP A 117 1.87 -3.61 16.57
CA ASP A 117 1.94 -4.18 17.93
C ASP A 117 3.36 -4.20 18.50
N ASN A 118 4.37 -4.23 17.63
CA ASN A 118 5.78 -4.16 17.98
C ASN A 118 6.59 -3.60 16.80
N ALA A 119 7.87 -3.30 17.04
CA ALA A 119 8.74 -2.63 16.07
C ALA A 119 8.94 -3.39 14.74
N SER A 120 8.79 -4.73 14.73
CA SER A 120 8.87 -5.49 13.47
C SER A 120 7.68 -5.22 12.55
N LEU A 121 6.54 -4.82 13.13
CA LEU A 121 5.28 -4.52 12.45
C LEU A 121 5.02 -3.02 12.25
N TYR A 122 5.97 -2.15 12.61
CA TYR A 122 5.90 -0.73 12.23
C TYR A 122 6.01 -0.57 10.72
N THR A 123 5.47 0.54 10.20
CA THR A 123 5.36 0.79 8.76
C THR A 123 6.30 1.89 8.27
N LEU A 124 6.45 1.99 6.95
CA LEU A 124 7.41 2.88 6.29
C LEU A 124 8.85 2.61 6.72
N LYS A 125 9.22 1.33 6.88
CA LYS A 125 10.59 0.92 7.20
C LYS A 125 11.50 1.09 5.98
N ASN A 126 12.80 1.23 6.22
CA ASN A 126 13.82 1.18 5.17
C ASN A 126 14.96 0.26 5.59
N PHE A 127 15.43 -0.57 4.67
CA PHE A 127 16.52 -1.51 4.94
C PHE A 127 17.32 -1.83 3.69
N GLY A 128 18.58 -2.22 3.89
CA GLY A 128 19.50 -2.57 2.83
C GLY A 128 19.56 -4.08 2.59
N VAL A 129 19.77 -4.46 1.33
CA VAL A 129 20.03 -5.84 0.88
C VAL A 129 21.19 -5.85 -0.12
N ASP A 130 21.59 -7.04 -0.57
CA ASP A 130 22.61 -7.24 -1.61
C ASP A 130 23.95 -6.53 -1.33
N GLY A 131 24.34 -6.51 -0.05
CA GLY A 131 25.60 -5.91 0.43
C GLY A 131 25.44 -4.58 1.16
N LEU A 132 24.27 -3.93 1.07
CA LEU A 132 24.00 -2.68 1.78
C LEU A 132 23.64 -2.99 3.24
N TYR A 133 24.55 -2.74 4.18
CA TYR A 133 24.25 -2.94 5.61
C TYR A 133 23.40 -1.78 6.16
N LEU A 134 22.08 -1.99 6.20
CA LEU A 134 21.14 -1.07 6.82
C LEU A 134 19.98 -1.87 7.44
N PRO A 135 20.05 -2.24 8.73
CA PRO A 135 19.01 -3.01 9.39
C PRO A 135 17.68 -2.23 9.50
N ALA A 136 16.54 -2.91 9.31
CA ALA A 136 15.21 -2.29 9.39
C ALA A 136 14.88 -1.73 10.79
N ASN A 137 15.49 -2.31 11.83
CA ASN A 137 15.31 -1.93 13.24
C ASN A 137 16.42 -1.02 13.77
N LEU A 138 17.21 -0.37 12.90
CA LEU A 138 18.23 0.59 13.31
C LEU A 138 17.60 1.69 14.18
N ASN A 139 18.17 1.99 15.35
CA ASN A 139 17.66 3.05 16.22
C ASN A 139 18.23 4.42 15.81
N TYR A 140 17.35 5.37 15.50
CA TYR A 140 17.70 6.73 15.07
C TYR A 140 17.60 7.71 16.23
N ARG A 141 18.42 8.76 16.22
CA ARG A 141 18.18 9.93 17.08
C ARG A 141 17.26 10.91 16.35
N VAL A 142 16.31 11.50 17.07
CA VAL A 142 15.54 12.65 16.59
C VAL A 142 16.47 13.86 16.50
N VAL A 143 16.42 14.58 15.39
CA VAL A 143 17.17 15.84 15.24
C VAL A 143 16.40 16.96 15.92
N GLY A 144 17.01 17.57 16.94
CA GLY A 144 16.51 18.80 17.57
C GLY A 144 15.69 18.64 18.85
N ASP A 145 15.86 17.56 19.63
CA ASP A 145 15.23 17.33 20.95
C ASP A 145 13.71 17.62 21.00
N LYS A 146 13.00 17.27 19.92
CA LYS A 146 11.55 17.35 19.85
C LYS A 146 10.94 16.00 20.23
N ASN A 147 9.94 16.02 21.11
CA ASN A 147 9.12 14.85 21.43
C ASN A 147 7.68 14.98 20.90
N ASN A 148 7.22 16.21 20.67
CA ASN A 148 5.90 16.51 20.14
C ASN A 148 6.00 17.63 19.10
N VAL A 149 5.25 17.50 18.01
CA VAL A 149 5.20 18.45 16.91
C VAL A 149 3.74 18.68 16.51
N LYS A 150 3.38 19.95 16.29
CA LYS A 150 2.05 20.33 15.80
C LYS A 150 2.18 20.96 14.41
N VAL A 151 1.32 20.52 13.50
CA VAL A 151 1.25 20.96 12.11
C VAL A 151 -0.01 21.81 11.96
N GLU A 152 0.14 23.13 12.08
CA GLU A 152 -0.97 24.09 12.01
C GLU A 152 -0.85 25.04 10.81
N ASN A 153 0.33 25.64 10.62
CA ASN A 153 0.55 26.69 9.63
C ASN A 153 1.73 26.30 8.73
N GLY A 154 1.42 25.88 7.51
CA GLY A 154 2.42 25.43 6.55
C GLY A 154 3.01 24.05 6.85
N GLU A 155 3.95 23.64 6.01
CA GLU A 155 4.61 22.34 6.14
C GLU A 155 5.56 22.29 7.34
N VAL A 156 5.68 21.12 7.96
CA VAL A 156 6.61 20.89 9.07
C VAL A 156 7.46 19.66 8.80
N THR A 157 8.77 19.83 8.85
CA THR A 157 9.73 18.73 8.69
C THR A 157 10.29 18.27 10.03
N VAL A 158 10.34 16.95 10.23
CA VAL A 158 11.03 16.28 11.34
C VAL A 158 12.05 15.29 10.78
N SER A 159 13.26 15.31 11.32
CA SER A 159 14.36 14.49 10.81
C SER A 159 14.90 13.54 11.86
N PHE A 160 15.27 12.36 11.41
CA PHE A 160 15.88 11.29 12.18
C PHE A 160 17.25 10.99 11.57
N MET A 161 18.25 10.76 12.41
CA MET A 161 19.60 10.45 11.96
C MET A 161 20.15 9.21 12.66
N ALA A 162 20.83 8.34 11.91
CA ALA A 162 21.55 7.20 12.45
C ALA A 162 22.84 6.96 11.68
N ASN A 163 23.75 6.20 12.29
CA ASN A 163 24.88 5.62 11.60
C ASN A 163 24.72 4.10 11.57
N ALA A 164 24.94 3.49 10.40
CA ALA A 164 24.87 2.05 10.18
C ALA A 164 26.18 1.60 9.52
N HIS A 165 27.14 1.14 10.33
CA HIS A 165 28.49 0.79 9.87
C HIS A 165 29.13 1.95 9.07
N ASP A 166 29.24 1.80 7.74
CA ASP A 166 29.84 2.78 6.82
C ASP A 166 28.86 3.86 6.34
N LEU A 167 27.59 3.82 6.74
CA LEU A 167 26.56 4.74 6.26
C LEU A 167 26.12 5.71 7.35
N THR A 168 26.01 6.99 7.00
CA THR A 168 25.13 7.93 7.71
C THR A 168 23.80 7.99 7.00
N VAL A 169 22.72 7.84 7.75
CA VAL A 169 21.34 7.82 7.24
C VAL A 169 20.57 8.96 7.87
N ILE A 170 19.95 9.80 7.03
CA ILE A 170 19.02 10.84 7.46
C ILE A 170 17.66 10.54 6.84
N LYS A 171 16.63 10.41 7.66
CA LYS A 171 15.25 10.24 7.22
C LYS A 171 14.42 11.42 7.70
N SER A 172 13.83 12.16 6.78
CA SER A 172 13.03 13.35 7.07
C SER A 172 11.60 13.13 6.62
N TYR A 173 10.64 13.45 7.49
CA TYR A 173 9.21 13.46 7.20
C TYR A 173 8.75 14.91 7.10
N THR A 174 8.09 15.29 6.01
CA THR A 174 7.48 16.60 5.82
C THR A 174 5.96 16.46 5.79
N PHE A 175 5.32 17.05 6.79
CA PHE A 175 3.89 16.96 7.04
C PHE A 175 3.17 18.24 6.65
N TYR A 176 1.95 18.10 6.15
CA TYR A 176 1.08 19.20 5.75
C TYR A 176 -0.16 19.28 6.65
N PRO A 177 -0.68 20.48 6.96
CA PRO A 177 -1.80 20.65 7.89
C PRO A 177 -3.12 20.12 7.32
N ASP A 178 -3.32 20.32 6.02
CA ASP A 178 -4.60 20.09 5.33
C ASP A 178 -4.59 18.85 4.42
N ASN A 179 -3.65 17.91 4.62
CA ASN A 179 -3.56 16.71 3.79
C ASN A 179 -3.19 15.46 4.62
N TYR A 180 -3.65 14.29 4.18
CA TYR A 180 -3.30 12.98 4.71
C TYR A 180 -2.04 12.38 4.05
N ALA A 181 -1.57 13.00 2.95
CA ALA A 181 -0.25 12.72 2.41
C ALA A 181 0.84 13.46 3.20
N PHE A 182 2.02 12.85 3.24
CA PHE A 182 3.25 13.46 3.72
C PHE A 182 4.43 12.90 2.93
N ASP A 183 5.47 13.72 2.82
CA ASP A 183 6.67 13.36 2.05
C ASP A 183 7.76 12.83 2.96
N ILE A 184 8.54 11.90 2.43
CA ILE A 184 9.65 11.29 3.14
C ILE A 184 10.87 11.37 2.25
N LYS A 185 11.96 11.89 2.83
CA LYS A 185 13.27 11.94 2.17
C LYS A 185 14.25 11.11 2.97
N LEU A 186 14.82 10.09 2.34
CA LEU A 186 15.88 9.26 2.90
C LEU A 186 17.20 9.55 2.18
N GLU A 187 18.17 10.07 2.92
CA GLU A 187 19.52 10.35 2.42
C GLU A 187 20.50 9.35 3.03
N LEU A 188 21.23 8.66 2.16
CA LEU A 188 22.33 7.77 2.50
C LEU A 188 23.64 8.45 2.12
N THR A 189 24.58 8.56 3.06
CA THR A 189 25.94 9.05 2.79
C THR A 189 26.95 7.98 3.16
N ASN A 190 27.81 7.59 2.21
CA ASN A 190 28.96 6.74 2.54
C ASN A 190 29.99 7.54 3.34
N SER A 191 30.24 7.09 4.56
CA SER A 191 31.16 7.71 5.52
C SER A 191 32.49 6.94 5.64
N SER A 192 32.75 6.04 4.70
CA SER A 192 33.97 5.22 4.64
C SER A 192 34.75 5.47 3.34
N ALA A 193 36.05 5.14 3.36
CA ALA A 193 36.90 5.21 2.18
C ALA A 193 36.61 4.11 1.13
N ASN A 194 35.89 3.05 1.50
CA ASN A 194 35.58 1.93 0.61
C ASN A 194 34.21 2.13 -0.05
N PRO A 195 34.02 1.68 -1.31
CA PRO A 195 32.70 1.72 -1.94
C PRO A 195 31.68 0.87 -1.20
N VAL A 196 30.51 1.44 -0.92
CA VAL A 196 29.34 0.73 -0.36
C VAL A 196 28.38 0.39 -1.50
N LYS A 197 28.03 -0.90 -1.61
CA LYS A 197 27.16 -1.41 -2.69
C LYS A 197 25.98 -2.16 -2.13
N GLY A 198 24.86 -2.13 -2.85
CA GLY A 198 23.68 -2.95 -2.57
C GLY A 198 22.40 -2.28 -3.01
N ARG A 199 21.26 -2.72 -2.50
CA ARG A 199 19.96 -2.14 -2.81
C ARG A 199 19.30 -1.64 -1.56
N LEU A 200 18.53 -0.57 -1.69
CA LEU A 200 17.66 -0.08 -0.64
C LEU A 200 16.24 -0.59 -0.90
N ASN A 201 15.57 -1.03 0.17
CA ASN A 201 14.14 -1.30 0.17
C ASN A 201 13.37 -0.25 0.99
N LEU A 202 12.24 0.19 0.45
CA LEU A 202 11.23 1.00 1.12
C LEU A 202 10.00 0.12 1.37
N SER A 203 9.63 -0.06 2.64
CA SER A 203 8.64 -1.06 3.06
C SER A 203 7.42 -0.43 3.72
N LEU A 204 6.25 -0.68 3.12
CA LEU A 204 4.94 -0.37 3.68
C LEU A 204 4.33 -1.66 4.24
N VAL A 205 4.34 -1.77 5.57
CA VAL A 205 3.64 -2.84 6.31
C VAL A 205 2.23 -2.38 6.63
N THR A 206 1.25 -3.24 6.43
CA THR A 206 -0.14 -3.03 6.85
C THR A 206 -0.64 -4.26 7.59
N HIS A 207 -1.32 -4.05 8.72
CA HIS A 207 -1.97 -5.14 9.43
C HIS A 207 -3.09 -5.74 8.57
N TRP A 208 -3.15 -7.07 8.54
CA TRP A 208 -4.17 -7.80 7.81
C TRP A 208 -4.71 -8.93 8.69
N ASP A 209 -6.00 -8.88 8.98
CA ASP A 209 -6.71 -9.97 9.62
C ASP A 209 -7.26 -10.93 8.55
N LYS A 210 -6.69 -12.14 8.51
CA LYS A 210 -7.09 -13.23 7.59
C LYS A 210 -8.48 -13.80 7.87
N ASP A 211 -8.97 -13.62 9.10
CA ASP A 211 -10.24 -14.14 9.60
C ASP A 211 -11.35 -13.07 9.59
N ALA A 212 -10.99 -11.81 9.32
CA ALA A 212 -11.95 -10.74 9.11
C ALA A 212 -12.89 -11.10 7.94
N LYS A 213 -14.19 -11.18 8.24
CA LYS A 213 -15.21 -11.49 7.23
C LYS A 213 -15.31 -10.36 6.20
N SER A 214 -14.64 -10.53 5.06
CA SER A 214 -14.80 -9.69 3.88
C SER A 214 -16.27 -9.67 3.46
N LYS A 215 -16.92 -8.50 3.52
CA LYS A 215 -18.24 -8.30 2.91
C LYS A 215 -18.04 -8.32 1.39
N MET A 216 -18.86 -9.10 0.68
CA MET A 216 -18.74 -9.46 -0.74
C MET A 216 -18.64 -8.31 -1.75
N TYR A 217 -18.76 -7.05 -1.34
CA TYR A 217 -19.01 -5.90 -2.21
C TYR A 217 -17.84 -4.90 -2.34
N SER A 218 -16.72 -5.10 -1.64
CA SER A 218 -15.54 -4.22 -1.78
C SER A 218 -14.26 -5.01 -1.50
N PHE A 219 -13.30 -4.94 -2.42
CA PHE A 219 -11.98 -5.52 -2.22
C PHE A 219 -11.27 -4.88 -1.02
N VAL A 220 -10.60 -5.71 -0.22
CA VAL A 220 -9.75 -5.31 0.90
C VAL A 220 -8.45 -6.09 0.78
N GLY A 221 -7.33 -5.40 0.64
CA GLY A 221 -6.06 -6.04 0.36
C GLY A 221 -5.03 -5.10 -0.28
N PRO A 222 -3.84 -5.62 -0.60
CA PRO A 222 -2.84 -4.88 -1.35
C PRO A 222 -3.33 -4.52 -2.75
N VAL A 223 -3.01 -3.29 -3.14
CA VAL A 223 -3.33 -2.71 -4.43
C VAL A 223 -2.11 -2.03 -5.02
N THR A 224 -1.93 -2.17 -6.32
CA THR A 224 -0.80 -1.58 -7.04
C THR A 224 -1.29 -0.87 -8.28
N TYR A 225 -0.96 0.40 -8.43
CA TYR A 225 -1.20 1.14 -9.67
C TYR A 225 0.04 1.08 -10.55
N ILE A 226 -0.09 0.41 -11.69
CA ILE A 226 1.01 0.08 -12.61
C ILE A 226 0.59 0.35 -14.05
N GLY A 227 1.43 1.09 -14.78
CA GLY A 227 1.12 1.58 -16.11
C GLY A 227 -0.07 2.55 -16.06
N GLU A 228 -1.28 2.03 -16.27
CA GLU A 228 -2.54 2.77 -16.11
C GLU A 228 -3.65 1.92 -15.47
N LYS A 229 -3.27 0.81 -14.84
CA LYS A 229 -4.21 -0.17 -14.29
C LYS A 229 -4.01 -0.31 -12.77
N LEU A 230 -5.13 -0.43 -12.06
CA LEU A 230 -5.15 -0.85 -10.66
C LEU A 230 -5.20 -2.38 -10.60
N GLU A 231 -4.18 -2.99 -10.02
CA GLU A 231 -4.11 -4.42 -9.74
C GLU A 231 -4.47 -4.68 -8.28
N GLU A 232 -5.28 -5.71 -8.05
CA GLU A 232 -5.71 -6.16 -6.72
C GLU A 232 -5.09 -7.55 -6.45
N ASP A 233 -4.20 -7.64 -5.46
CA ASP A 233 -3.55 -8.89 -5.09
C ASP A 233 -4.21 -9.47 -3.83
N LYS A 234 -4.76 -10.68 -3.91
CA LYS A 234 -5.43 -11.29 -2.75
C LYS A 234 -4.41 -11.66 -1.68
N PRO A 235 -4.53 -11.16 -0.43
CA PRO A 235 -3.59 -11.47 0.65
C PRO A 235 -3.34 -12.97 0.85
N LYS A 236 -4.38 -13.81 0.74
CA LYS A 236 -4.28 -15.26 0.90
C LYS A 236 -3.39 -15.94 -0.14
N ASP A 237 -3.36 -15.43 -1.37
CA ASP A 237 -2.52 -16.00 -2.42
C ASP A 237 -1.04 -15.64 -2.17
N LEU A 238 -0.80 -14.48 -1.55
CA LEU A 238 0.53 -13.94 -1.23
C LEU A 238 1.24 -14.66 -0.08
N GLU A 239 0.53 -15.38 0.79
CA GLU A 239 1.15 -16.19 1.87
C GLU A 239 2.02 -17.32 1.30
N SER A 240 1.61 -17.87 0.15
CA SER A 240 2.29 -19.00 -0.50
C SER A 240 3.15 -18.58 -1.69
N SER A 241 2.81 -17.45 -2.32
CA SER A 241 3.43 -17.00 -3.56
C SER A 241 3.53 -15.48 -3.57
N PRO A 242 4.64 -14.90 -3.08
CA PRO A 242 4.88 -13.46 -3.16
C PRO A 242 4.77 -12.96 -4.60
N LYS A 243 4.22 -11.76 -4.76
CA LYS A 243 4.06 -11.10 -6.05
C LYS A 243 5.25 -10.19 -6.32
N ILE A 244 5.73 -10.18 -7.56
CA ILE A 244 6.81 -9.31 -8.01
C ILE A 244 6.35 -8.51 -9.23
N TYR A 245 6.45 -7.19 -9.14
CA TYR A 245 6.31 -6.26 -10.26
C TYR A 245 7.69 -5.67 -10.58
N LYS A 246 8.06 -5.59 -11.87
CA LYS A 246 9.43 -5.22 -12.30
C LYS A 246 9.57 -3.80 -12.87
N SER A 247 8.53 -3.18 -13.38
CA SER A 247 8.63 -1.83 -13.93
C SER A 247 7.28 -1.15 -13.89
N ASP A 248 7.29 0.17 -14.10
CA ASP A 248 6.10 1.00 -14.33
C ASP A 248 5.10 1.04 -13.18
N VAL A 249 5.49 0.56 -12.00
CA VAL A 249 4.73 0.78 -10.76
C VAL A 249 4.84 2.24 -10.38
N ILE A 250 3.68 2.88 -10.26
CA ILE A 250 3.57 4.28 -9.87
C ILE A 250 3.45 4.34 -8.34
N TRP A 251 2.54 3.57 -7.76
CA TRP A 251 2.41 3.44 -6.31
C TRP A 251 1.87 2.06 -5.94
N SER A 252 2.11 1.65 -4.70
CA SER A 252 1.54 0.44 -4.13
C SER A 252 1.10 0.68 -2.70
N GLY A 253 0.10 -0.06 -2.26
CA GLY A 253 -0.59 0.21 -1.02
C GLY A 253 -1.47 -0.93 -0.57
N TYR A 254 -2.31 -0.62 0.40
CA TYR A 254 -3.34 -1.49 0.95
C TYR A 254 -4.64 -0.68 1.03
N THR A 255 -5.70 -1.19 0.40
CA THR A 255 -7.01 -0.54 0.39
C THR A 255 -7.97 -1.25 1.33
N THR A 256 -8.83 -0.48 1.96
CA THR A 256 -10.07 -0.97 2.55
C THR A 256 -11.27 -0.37 1.79
N LYS A 257 -12.48 -0.57 2.31
CA LYS A 257 -13.68 0.07 1.77
C LYS A 257 -13.59 1.60 1.77
N TYR A 258 -13.02 2.20 2.83
CA TYR A 258 -13.05 3.66 3.04
C TYR A 258 -11.67 4.32 3.07
N PHE A 259 -10.60 3.56 3.24
CA PHE A 259 -9.26 4.11 3.48
C PHE A 259 -8.22 3.49 2.54
N LEU A 260 -7.13 4.24 2.32
CA LEU A 260 -5.96 3.85 1.56
C LEU A 260 -4.70 4.14 2.39
N ASN A 261 -3.83 3.14 2.47
CA ASN A 261 -2.45 3.26 2.94
C ASN A 261 -1.55 3.00 1.74
N SER A 262 -0.73 3.94 1.29
CA SER A 262 0.08 3.74 0.08
C SER A 262 1.36 4.54 0.07
N ILE A 263 2.33 4.10 -0.74
CA ILE A 263 3.57 4.81 -1.01
C ILE A 263 3.80 4.93 -2.53
N ASN A 264 4.23 6.12 -2.94
CA ASN A 264 4.81 6.39 -4.26
C ASN A 264 6.30 6.67 -4.08
N PRO A 265 7.22 5.92 -4.71
CA PRO A 265 8.66 6.09 -4.52
C PRO A 265 9.25 7.35 -5.18
N ASN A 266 8.46 8.24 -5.80
CA ASN A 266 8.82 9.47 -6.54
C ASN A 266 9.94 9.33 -7.59
N GLN A 267 10.38 8.11 -7.84
CA GLN A 267 11.42 7.74 -8.78
C GLN A 267 11.20 6.30 -9.21
N LYS A 268 11.91 5.90 -10.27
CA LYS A 268 11.84 4.51 -10.74
C LYS A 268 12.52 3.58 -9.74
N MET A 269 11.82 2.51 -9.38
CA MET A 269 12.34 1.40 -8.59
C MET A 269 12.44 0.17 -9.49
N ASP A 270 13.45 -0.68 -9.26
CA ASP A 270 13.68 -1.86 -10.09
C ASP A 270 12.59 -2.90 -9.91
N GLN A 271 12.07 -3.03 -8.69
CA GLN A 271 11.06 -4.04 -8.35
C GLN A 271 10.15 -3.56 -7.22
N LEU A 272 8.92 -4.07 -7.20
CA LEU A 272 8.04 -4.09 -6.04
C LEU A 272 7.78 -5.55 -5.70
N PHE A 273 8.03 -5.90 -4.44
CA PHE A 273 7.70 -7.18 -3.85
C PHE A 273 6.48 -7.01 -2.94
N ILE A 274 5.49 -7.88 -3.09
CA ILE A 274 4.34 -7.94 -2.19
C ILE A 274 4.29 -9.33 -1.58
N SER A 275 4.27 -9.40 -0.25
CA SER A 275 4.13 -10.65 0.50
C SER A 275 3.11 -10.48 1.61
N ALA A 276 2.54 -11.60 2.03
CA ALA A 276 1.71 -11.68 3.23
C ALA A 276 2.36 -12.64 4.22
N GLY A 277 2.29 -12.29 5.51
CA GLY A 277 2.70 -13.11 6.63
C GLY A 277 1.56 -13.24 7.65
N ASP A 278 1.86 -13.83 8.80
CA ASP A 278 0.86 -14.01 9.85
C ASP A 278 0.44 -12.64 10.42
N GLY A 279 -0.72 -12.14 9.98
CA GLY A 279 -1.30 -10.90 10.46
C GLY A 279 -0.87 -9.62 9.72
N PHE A 280 -0.12 -9.71 8.62
CA PHE A 280 0.32 -8.52 7.88
C PHE A 280 0.54 -8.75 6.39
N VAL A 281 0.51 -7.65 5.64
CA VAL A 281 0.93 -7.55 4.25
C VAL A 281 2.05 -6.51 4.16
N GLU A 282 3.08 -6.80 3.37
CA GLU A 282 4.21 -5.92 3.13
C GLU A 282 4.34 -5.61 1.63
N ASN A 283 4.28 -4.32 1.28
CA ASN A 283 4.62 -3.82 -0.05
C ASN A 283 6.03 -3.20 0.03
N SER A 284 7.02 -3.79 -0.65
CA SER A 284 8.43 -3.42 -0.55
C SER A 284 9.00 -3.03 -1.92
N PHE A 285 9.28 -1.75 -2.10
CA PHE A 285 9.95 -1.22 -3.29
C PHE A 285 11.46 -1.37 -3.17
N SER A 286 12.10 -1.97 -4.17
CA SER A 286 13.54 -2.20 -4.22
C SER A 286 14.22 -1.29 -5.25
N SER A 287 15.25 -0.57 -4.83
CA SER A 287 16.01 0.33 -5.70
C SER A 287 16.84 -0.43 -6.73
N SER A 288 17.32 0.29 -7.74
CA SER A 288 18.48 -0.17 -8.54
C SER A 288 19.71 -0.36 -7.65
N GLN A 289 20.69 -1.12 -8.15
CA GLN A 289 21.95 -1.35 -7.45
C GLN A 289 22.68 -0.02 -7.22
N LEU A 290 22.96 0.29 -5.97
CA LEU A 290 23.76 1.42 -5.53
C LEU A 290 25.25 1.04 -5.52
N ASN A 291 26.07 2.06 -5.78
CA ASN A 291 27.51 2.02 -5.61
C ASN A 291 27.97 3.41 -5.15
N LEU A 292 27.97 3.62 -3.83
CA LEU A 292 28.35 4.88 -3.22
C LEU A 292 29.86 4.87 -2.96
N LEU A 293 30.59 5.76 -3.61
CA LEU A 293 31.99 6.05 -3.33
C LEU A 293 32.14 6.86 -2.03
N ASP A 294 33.38 7.11 -1.62
CA ASP A 294 33.68 7.91 -0.43
C ASP A 294 32.99 9.28 -0.47
N ASN A 295 32.25 9.62 0.60
CA ASN A 295 31.41 10.82 0.75
C ASN A 295 30.28 10.97 -0.29
N GLU A 296 30.03 9.97 -1.13
CA GLU A 296 28.92 10.00 -2.09
C GLU A 296 27.57 9.82 -1.38
N LYS A 297 26.55 10.46 -1.96
CA LYS A 297 25.19 10.46 -1.43
C LYS A 297 24.20 9.86 -2.41
N ALA A 298 23.20 9.14 -1.89
CA ALA A 298 21.98 8.81 -2.59
C ALA A 298 20.77 9.35 -1.82
N SER A 299 19.78 9.86 -2.55
CA SER A 299 18.49 10.29 -1.99
C SER A 299 17.37 9.41 -2.52
N PHE A 300 16.43 9.10 -1.66
CA PHE A 300 15.20 8.36 -1.97
C PHE A 300 14.05 9.15 -1.39
N ASP A 301 13.39 9.89 -2.26
CA ASP A 301 12.24 10.71 -1.90
C ASP A 301 11.00 9.87 -2.19
N TYR A 302 10.01 9.85 -1.31
CA TYR A 302 8.77 9.11 -1.53
C TYR A 302 7.62 9.74 -0.78
N THR A 303 6.45 9.70 -1.37
CA THR A 303 5.23 10.26 -0.79
C THR A 303 4.38 9.13 -0.24
N ALA A 304 3.95 9.26 1.00
CA ALA A 304 3.06 8.32 1.66
C ALA A 304 1.67 8.95 1.80
N TYR A 305 0.61 8.16 1.57
CA TYR A 305 -0.77 8.55 1.82
C TYR A 305 -1.40 7.59 2.82
N PHE A 306 -1.93 8.12 3.92
CA PHE A 306 -2.62 7.37 4.97
C PHE A 306 -3.90 8.09 5.34
N GLY A 307 -5.00 7.78 4.65
CA GLY A 307 -6.22 8.56 4.79
C GLY A 307 -7.45 7.99 4.10
N PRO A 308 -8.55 8.76 4.08
CA PRO A 308 -9.80 8.35 3.47
C PRO A 308 -9.70 8.29 1.94
N LYS A 309 -10.53 7.48 1.31
CA LYS A 309 -10.66 7.40 -0.15
C LYS A 309 -11.57 8.52 -0.68
N GLU A 310 -11.19 9.75 -0.38
CA GLU A 310 -11.89 10.95 -0.86
C GLU A 310 -11.10 11.58 -1.99
N SER A 311 -11.78 11.80 -3.13
CA SER A 311 -11.15 12.30 -4.36
C SER A 311 -10.39 13.61 -4.17
N GLU A 312 -10.84 14.48 -3.26
CA GLU A 312 -10.19 15.77 -2.98
C GLU A 312 -8.79 15.56 -2.40
N PHE A 313 -8.68 14.82 -1.29
CA PHE A 313 -7.39 14.52 -0.66
C PHE A 313 -6.49 13.69 -1.57
N LEU A 314 -7.03 12.68 -2.25
CA LEU A 314 -6.24 11.82 -3.14
C LEU A 314 -5.69 12.60 -4.36
N THR A 315 -6.49 13.48 -4.96
CA THR A 315 -6.04 14.30 -6.11
C THR A 315 -5.04 15.37 -5.66
N ALA A 316 -5.31 16.03 -4.53
CA ALA A 316 -4.41 17.05 -3.97
C ALA A 316 -3.05 16.46 -3.54
N SER A 317 -3.02 15.17 -3.18
CA SER A 317 -1.79 14.44 -2.88
C SER A 317 -0.95 14.11 -4.12
N GLY A 318 -1.47 14.32 -5.33
CA GLY A 318 -0.77 13.99 -6.57
C GLY A 318 -0.62 12.48 -6.79
N HIS A 319 0.39 12.10 -7.59
CA HIS A 319 0.81 10.70 -7.78
C HIS A 319 -0.26 9.72 -8.29
N GLN A 320 -1.42 10.22 -8.73
CA GLN A 320 -2.56 9.42 -9.18
C GLN A 320 -3.13 8.49 -8.09
N PHE A 321 -3.07 8.90 -6.82
CA PHE A 321 -3.72 8.15 -5.74
C PHE A 321 -5.25 8.11 -5.89
N ASP A 322 -5.85 9.04 -6.65
CA ASP A 322 -7.29 9.05 -6.98
C ASP A 322 -7.72 7.78 -7.72
N LYS A 323 -6.79 7.10 -8.39
CA LYS A 323 -7.02 5.82 -9.09
C LYS A 323 -7.30 4.65 -8.15
N ALA A 324 -7.08 4.81 -6.84
CA ALA A 324 -7.55 3.85 -5.86
C ALA A 324 -9.09 3.81 -5.74
N ILE A 325 -9.80 4.85 -6.19
CA ILE A 325 -11.26 4.86 -6.22
C ILE A 325 -11.73 4.19 -7.51
N ASP A 326 -12.02 2.89 -7.40
CA ASP A 326 -12.68 2.16 -8.48
C ASP A 326 -14.21 2.24 -8.32
N TYR A 327 -14.86 2.90 -9.28
CA TYR A 327 -16.32 2.96 -9.40
C TYR A 327 -16.85 1.89 -10.37
N GLY A 328 -15.98 0.98 -10.83
CA GLY A 328 -16.24 -0.03 -11.84
C GLY A 328 -16.72 0.57 -13.16
N PHE A 329 -17.53 -0.20 -13.88
CA PHE A 329 -18.16 0.22 -15.13
C PHE A 329 -18.92 1.56 -15.03
N PHE A 330 -19.44 1.90 -13.84
CA PHE A 330 -20.21 3.11 -13.62
C PHE A 330 -19.37 4.35 -13.33
N HIS A 331 -18.03 4.28 -13.34
CA HIS A 331 -17.15 5.44 -13.11
C HIS A 331 -17.56 6.74 -13.83
N PRO A 332 -17.85 6.76 -15.15
CA PRO A 332 -18.23 8.01 -15.83
C PRO A 332 -19.55 8.60 -15.34
N LEU A 333 -20.44 7.79 -14.75
CA LEU A 333 -21.72 8.25 -14.19
C LEU A 333 -21.62 8.56 -12.69
N ALA A 334 -20.85 7.74 -11.95
CA ALA A 334 -20.69 7.84 -10.51
C ALA A 334 -19.99 9.14 -10.10
N LYS A 335 -18.98 9.57 -10.85
CA LYS A 335 -18.22 10.79 -10.52
C LYS A 335 -19.08 12.05 -10.58
N PRO A 336 -19.78 12.39 -11.69
CA PRO A 336 -20.68 13.55 -11.71
C PRO A 336 -21.78 13.48 -10.64
N LEU A 337 -22.35 12.29 -10.41
CA LEU A 337 -23.38 12.08 -9.40
C LEU A 337 -22.87 12.41 -7.99
N MET A 338 -21.65 11.99 -7.66
CA MET A 338 -20.99 12.32 -6.40
C MET A 338 -20.72 13.83 -6.28
N ASP A 339 -20.28 14.47 -7.36
CA ASP A 339 -20.03 15.92 -7.38
C ASP A 339 -21.32 16.71 -7.13
N PHE A 340 -22.43 16.34 -7.76
CA PHE A 340 -23.74 16.94 -7.50
C PHE A 340 -24.23 16.68 -6.06
N LEU A 341 -24.02 15.47 -5.53
CA LEU A 341 -24.37 15.15 -4.16
C LEU A 341 -23.61 16.04 -3.15
N LYS A 342 -22.29 16.19 -3.36
CA LYS A 342 -21.45 17.07 -2.54
C LYS A 342 -21.86 18.54 -2.67
N PHE A 343 -22.23 18.97 -3.87
CA PHE A 343 -22.76 20.31 -4.11
C PHE A 343 -24.01 20.57 -3.26
N PHE A 344 -25.01 19.69 -3.30
CA PHE A 344 -26.21 19.83 -2.46
C PHE A 344 -25.89 19.76 -0.96
N TYR A 345 -25.02 18.84 -0.55
CA TYR A 345 -24.60 18.71 0.84
C TYR A 345 -23.96 20.00 1.36
N LYS A 346 -23.15 20.70 0.56
CA LYS A 346 -22.48 21.94 0.96
C LYS A 346 -23.46 23.03 1.42
N TYR A 347 -24.65 23.11 0.83
CA TYR A 347 -25.65 24.12 1.22
C TYR A 347 -26.59 23.65 2.33
N ILE A 348 -26.85 22.34 2.41
CA ILE A 348 -27.90 21.78 3.28
C ILE A 348 -27.33 21.22 4.57
N GLY A 349 -26.10 20.68 4.54
CA GLY A 349 -25.46 20.00 5.66
C GLY A 349 -26.08 18.63 6.00
N ASN A 350 -26.89 18.05 5.11
CA ASN A 350 -27.55 16.76 5.35
C ASN A 350 -27.55 15.88 4.09
N TYR A 351 -26.87 14.74 4.16
CA TYR A 351 -26.78 13.80 3.03
C TYR A 351 -28.12 13.19 2.64
N GLY A 352 -29.04 12.96 3.57
CA GLY A 352 -30.37 12.41 3.26
C GLY A 352 -31.19 13.36 2.37
N ILE A 353 -31.18 14.65 2.69
CA ILE A 353 -31.86 15.67 1.88
C ILE A 353 -31.12 15.88 0.55
N ALA A 354 -29.79 15.87 0.55
CA ALA A 354 -28.99 15.97 -0.67
C ALA A 354 -29.28 14.82 -1.64
N ILE A 355 -29.47 13.60 -1.14
CA ILE A 355 -29.87 12.44 -1.96
C ILE A 355 -31.28 12.65 -2.53
N ILE A 356 -32.24 13.12 -1.73
CA ILE A 356 -33.61 13.40 -2.21
C ILE A 356 -33.55 14.38 -3.39
N LEU A 357 -32.81 15.48 -3.27
CA LEU A 357 -32.65 16.47 -4.35
C LEU A 357 -31.93 15.93 -5.57
N LEU A 358 -31.01 14.98 -5.40
CA LEU A 358 -30.32 14.35 -6.51
C LEU A 358 -31.22 13.41 -7.31
N THR A 359 -32.23 12.83 -6.65
CA THR A 359 -33.12 11.82 -7.26
C THR A 359 -34.39 12.40 -7.90
N VAL A 360 -34.75 13.65 -7.60
CA VAL A 360 -35.94 14.35 -8.12
C VAL A 360 -35.53 15.24 -9.28
#